data_AF-A0A2V7W1N7-F1
#
_entry.id   AF-A0A2V7W1N7-F1
#
_cell.length_a   1.000
_cell.length_b   1.000
_cell.length_c   1.000
_cell.angle_alpha   90.00
_cell.angle_beta   90.00
_cell.angle_gamma   90.00
#
_symmetry.space_group_name_H-M   'P 1'
#
loop_
_entity.id
_entity.type
_entity.pdbx_description
1 polymer ?
#
loop_
_entity_poly.entity_id
_entity_poly.type
_entity_poly.pdbx_seq_one_letter_code
_entity_poly.pdbx_strand_id
1 'polypeptide(L)'
;MPDHLHETHVIHHESQIDSERPASLSHLVHALRTYKVAMLVSFAAVALFVAAALILVYVLSPSQRTTTLPFRLNFEGAAEGKFSNGLRFSPTDIISPPILLKVFAANELGRFTTFKDFSQSVFV
;
A
#
# COMPACT_ATOMS: atom_id res chain seq x y z
N MET A 1 26.58 -92.87 3.50
CA MET A 1 27.01 -92.11 4.70
C MET A 1 28.53 -92.15 4.76
N PRO A 2 29.24 -91.02 4.57
CA PRO A 2 28.82 -89.76 3.92
C PRO A 2 28.65 -89.99 2.38
N ASP A 3 29.22 -89.36 1.33
CA ASP A 3 30.18 -88.26 1.04
C ASP A 3 29.77 -87.65 -0.34
N HIS A 4 30.01 -86.40 -0.77
CA HIS A 4 30.87 -85.25 -0.38
C HIS A 4 32.29 -85.24 -1.02
N LEU A 5 32.73 -84.23 -1.79
CA LEU A 5 32.05 -83.05 -2.40
C LEU A 5 32.57 -82.83 -3.85
N HIS A 6 31.70 -82.32 -4.72
CA HIS A 6 32.08 -81.44 -5.83
C HIS A 6 31.49 -80.06 -5.54
N GLU A 7 32.27 -78.98 -5.63
CA GLU A 7 31.91 -77.78 -6.39
C GLU A 7 33.07 -76.79 -6.48
N THR A 8 33.26 -76.20 -7.67
CA THR A 8 34.30 -75.22 -7.94
C THR A 8 33.74 -73.84 -7.62
N HIS A 9 34.14 -73.23 -6.50
CA HIS A 9 33.60 -71.93 -6.06
C HIS A 9 34.12 -70.76 -6.92
N VAL A 10 33.57 -70.61 -8.12
CA VAL A 10 33.79 -69.45 -8.99
C VAL A 10 33.23 -68.20 -8.33
N ILE A 11 34.11 -67.32 -7.83
CA ILE A 11 33.69 -66.04 -7.25
C ILE A 11 33.21 -65.14 -8.39
N HIS A 12 31.91 -64.86 -8.37
CA HIS A 12 31.24 -64.03 -9.36
C HIS A 12 31.59 -62.53 -9.21
N HIS A 13 31.21 -61.79 -10.25
CA HIS A 13 30.81 -60.37 -10.18
C HIS A 13 30.09 -60.00 -8.86
N GLU A 14 30.14 -58.77 -8.38
CA GLU A 14 30.14 -57.53 -9.18
C GLU A 14 30.75 -56.34 -8.42
N SER A 15 31.21 -55.32 -9.15
CA SER A 15 31.51 -54.03 -8.54
C SER A 15 30.19 -53.32 -8.19
N GLN A 16 29.77 -53.33 -6.93
CA GLN A 16 28.72 -52.43 -6.46
C GLN A 16 29.23 -50.97 -6.53
N ILE A 17 29.05 -50.36 -7.70
CA ILE A 17 28.98 -48.91 -7.83
C ILE A 17 27.80 -48.49 -6.98
N ASP A 18 28.09 -47.83 -5.85
CA ASP A 18 27.10 -47.32 -4.91
C ASP A 18 26.33 -46.18 -5.58
N SER A 19 25.35 -46.58 -6.38
CA SER A 19 24.67 -45.71 -7.34
C SER A 19 23.84 -44.72 -6.55
N GLU A 20 24.23 -43.45 -6.65
CA GLU A 20 23.68 -42.31 -5.93
C GLU A 20 22.16 -42.44 -5.82
N ARG A 21 21.64 -42.69 -4.61
CA ARG A 21 20.19 -42.78 -4.40
C ARG A 21 19.58 -41.45 -4.85
N PRO A 22 18.80 -41.40 -5.95
CA PRO A 22 18.23 -40.14 -6.40
C PRO A 22 17.29 -39.66 -5.29
N ALA A 23 17.58 -38.48 -4.74
CA ALA A 23 16.85 -37.93 -3.59
C ALA A 23 15.38 -37.75 -3.98
N SER A 24 14.55 -38.72 -3.61
CA SER A 24 13.31 -38.97 -4.35
C SER A 24 12.27 -37.89 -4.10
N LEU A 25 12.14 -37.01 -5.10
CA LEU A 25 11.13 -35.96 -5.15
C LEU A 25 9.70 -36.48 -4.97
N SER A 26 9.42 -37.77 -5.26
CA SER A 26 8.09 -38.35 -5.05
C SER A 26 7.70 -38.41 -3.57
N HIS A 27 8.64 -38.70 -2.66
CA HIS A 27 8.39 -38.70 -1.22
C HIS A 27 8.12 -37.29 -0.69
N LEU A 28 8.88 -36.30 -1.14
CA LEU A 28 8.65 -34.88 -0.82
C LEU A 28 7.28 -34.41 -1.35
N VAL A 29 6.94 -34.73 -2.60
CA VAL A 29 5.65 -34.38 -3.21
C VAL A 29 4.47 -35.05 -2.48
N HIS A 30 4.64 -36.26 -1.95
CA HIS A 30 3.58 -36.94 -1.19
C HIS A 30 3.37 -36.28 0.18
N ALA A 31 4.43 -35.99 0.93
CA ALA A 31 4.35 -35.23 2.18
C ALA A 31 3.73 -33.83 1.97
N LEU A 32 4.17 -33.15 0.91
CA LEU A 32 3.63 -31.85 0.51
C LEU A 32 2.13 -31.93 0.16
N ARG A 33 1.65 -33.05 -0.40
CA ARG A 33 0.22 -33.23 -0.74
C ARG A 33 -0.68 -33.25 0.49
N THR A 34 -0.21 -33.80 1.62
CA THR A 34 -0.93 -33.77 2.91
C THR A 34 -0.95 -32.36 3.49
N TYR A 35 0.17 -31.65 3.48
CA TYR A 35 0.25 -30.29 4.04
C TYR A 35 -0.26 -29.17 3.11
N LYS A 36 -0.51 -29.45 1.81
CA LYS A 36 -1.05 -28.47 0.85
C LYS A 36 -2.33 -27.79 1.32
N VAL A 37 -3.21 -28.50 2.02
CA VAL A 37 -4.45 -27.89 2.57
C VAL A 37 -4.11 -26.87 3.66
N ALA A 38 -3.26 -27.22 4.63
CA ALA A 38 -2.83 -26.29 5.68
C ALA A 38 -2.05 -25.09 5.11
N MET A 39 -1.21 -25.32 4.10
CA MET A 39 -0.48 -24.28 3.38
C MET A 39 -1.44 -23.32 2.65
N LEU A 40 -2.43 -23.84 1.93
CA LEU A 40 -3.45 -23.04 1.25
C LEU A 40 -4.34 -22.27 2.24
N VAL A 41 -4.74 -22.87 3.37
CA VAL A 41 -5.49 -22.20 4.44
C VAL A 41 -4.66 -21.08 5.07
N SER A 42 -3.36 -21.28 5.29
CA SER A 42 -2.45 -20.24 5.76
C SER A 42 -2.35 -19.07 4.78
N PHE A 43 -2.12 -19.33 3.49
CA PHE A 43 -2.11 -18.28 2.46
C PHE A 43 -3.47 -17.57 2.33
N ALA A 44 -4.59 -18.29 2.43
CA ALA A 44 -5.93 -17.69 2.41
C ALA A 44 -6.19 -16.80 3.64
N ALA A 45 -5.74 -17.21 4.83
CA ALA A 45 -5.84 -16.41 6.05
C ALA A 45 -4.99 -15.13 5.97
N VAL A 46 -3.76 -15.23 5.47
CA VAL A 46 -2.89 -14.06 5.22
C VAL A 46 -3.49 -13.13 4.17
N ALA A 47 -4.01 -13.67 3.06
CA ALA A 47 -4.66 -12.88 2.02
C ALA A 47 -5.92 -12.16 2.53
N LEU A 48 -6.76 -12.84 3.33
CA LEU A 48 -7.91 -12.22 3.99
C LEU A 48 -7.50 -11.12 4.98
N PHE A 49 -6.45 -11.34 5.78
CA PHE A 49 -5.94 -10.34 6.71
C PHE A 49 -5.40 -9.09 5.98
N VAL A 50 -4.62 -9.28 4.91
CA VAL A 50 -4.13 -8.17 4.07
C VAL A 50 -5.29 -7.44 3.39
N ALA A 51 -6.28 -8.16 2.84
CA ALA A 51 -7.46 -7.54 2.23
C ALA A 51 -8.27 -6.72 3.26
N ALA A 52 -8.50 -7.26 4.46
CA ALA A 52 -9.18 -6.55 5.54
C ALA A 52 -8.40 -5.31 5.99
N ALA A 53 -7.08 -5.38 6.11
CA ALA A 53 -6.22 -4.25 6.43
C ALA A 53 -6.25 -3.16 5.35
N LEU A 54 -6.21 -3.53 4.07
CA LEU A 54 -6.33 -2.60 2.95
C LEU A 54 -7.71 -1.91 2.90
N ILE A 55 -8.79 -2.65 3.15
CA ILE A 55 -10.15 -2.08 3.24
C ILE A 55 -10.25 -1.11 4.43
N LEU A 56 -9.69 -1.48 5.59
CA LEU A 56 -9.68 -0.63 6.78
C LEU A 56 -8.91 0.68 6.54
N VAL A 57 -7.72 0.61 5.92
CA VAL A 57 -6.94 1.79 5.53
C VAL A 57 -7.70 2.64 4.50
N TYR A 58 -8.35 2.02 3.51
CA TYR A 58 -9.14 2.74 2.50
C TYR A 58 -10.33 3.49 3.10
N VAL A 59 -11.09 2.86 4.01
CA VAL A 59 -12.25 3.46 4.67
C VAL A 59 -11.86 4.55 5.68
N LEU A 60 -10.72 4.40 6.35
CA LEU A 60 -10.17 5.43 7.26
C LEU A 60 -9.40 6.54 6.55
N SER A 61 -9.14 6.42 5.25
CA SER A 61 -8.37 7.42 4.48
C SER A 61 -9.18 8.71 4.30
N PRO A 62 -8.71 9.88 4.79
CA PRO A 62 -9.46 11.12 4.70
C PRO A 62 -9.52 11.62 3.25
N SER A 63 -10.68 11.52 2.62
CA SER A 63 -10.92 11.99 1.26
C SER A 63 -10.91 13.53 1.19
N GLN A 64 -9.74 14.12 0.95
CA GLN A 64 -9.59 15.55 0.69
C GLN A 64 -10.11 15.90 -0.71
N ARG A 65 -11.05 16.84 -0.79
CA ARG A 65 -11.60 17.36 -2.05
C ARG A 65 -11.12 18.79 -2.29
N THR A 66 -10.07 18.94 -3.07
CA THR A 66 -9.53 20.25 -3.46
C THR A 66 -10.30 20.81 -4.67
N THR A 67 -10.68 22.08 -4.60
CA THR A 67 -11.31 22.82 -5.70
C THR A 67 -10.47 24.05 -6.02
N THR A 68 -10.01 24.18 -7.27
CA THR A 68 -9.24 25.34 -7.74
C THR A 68 -10.12 26.22 -8.61
N LEU A 69 -10.26 27.50 -8.25
CA LEU A 69 -11.04 28.49 -9.00
C LEU A 69 -10.13 29.61 -9.51
N PRO A 70 -9.85 29.71 -10.82
CA PRO A 70 -9.10 30.85 -11.36
C PRO A 70 -9.95 32.13 -11.33
N PHE A 71 -9.39 33.21 -10.80
CA PHE A 71 -10.00 34.54 -10.79
C PHE A 71 -9.02 35.59 -11.33
N ARG A 72 -9.53 36.78 -11.65
CA ARG A 72 -8.73 37.95 -12.04
C ARG A 72 -9.12 39.16 -11.20
N LEU A 73 -8.13 39.94 -10.80
CA LEU A 73 -8.31 41.15 -10.02
C LEU A 73 -8.42 42.34 -10.99
N ASN A 74 -9.62 42.93 -11.04
CA ASN A 74 -9.97 43.99 -11.99
C ASN A 74 -10.09 45.38 -11.31
N PHE A 75 -9.37 45.60 -10.20
CA PHE A 75 -9.33 46.89 -9.50
C PHE A 75 -8.13 47.74 -9.94
N GLU A 76 -8.21 49.05 -9.73
CA GLU A 76 -7.14 50.00 -10.06
C GLU A 76 -5.84 49.67 -9.29
N GLY A 77 -4.72 49.59 -10.01
CA GLY A 77 -3.43 49.12 -9.49
C GLY A 77 -3.20 47.60 -9.56
N ALA A 78 -4.22 46.77 -9.80
CA ALA A 78 -4.07 45.31 -9.80
C ALA A 78 -3.05 44.80 -10.83
N ALA A 79 -3.03 45.40 -12.03
CA ALA A 79 -2.07 45.07 -13.10
C ALA A 79 -0.62 45.43 -12.74
N GLU A 80 -0.41 46.33 -11.77
CA GLU A 80 0.92 46.74 -11.27
C GLU A 80 1.33 46.02 -9.98
N GLY A 81 0.50 45.08 -9.48
CA GLY A 81 0.71 44.46 -8.18
C GLY A 81 0.57 45.45 -7.02
N LYS A 82 -0.41 46.36 -7.09
CA LYS A 82 -0.75 47.35 -6.06
C LYS A 82 -2.23 47.32 -5.70
N PHE A 83 -2.55 47.63 -4.45
CA PHE A 83 -3.89 48.03 -4.03
C PHE A 83 -4.23 49.42 -4.60
N SER A 84 -5.52 49.78 -4.63
CA SER A 84 -6.01 51.08 -5.10
C SER A 84 -5.54 52.29 -4.28
N ASN A 85 -4.95 52.08 -3.09
CA ASN A 85 -4.28 53.11 -2.30
C ASN A 85 -2.77 53.21 -2.56
N GLY A 86 -2.26 52.53 -3.60
CA GLY A 86 -0.84 52.53 -3.99
C GLY A 86 0.07 51.61 -3.18
N LEU A 87 -0.41 50.98 -2.09
CA LEU A 87 0.36 49.98 -1.36
C LEU A 87 0.62 48.75 -2.25
N ARG A 88 1.78 48.12 -2.08
CA ARG A 88 2.11 46.86 -2.78
C ARG A 88 1.15 45.75 -2.34
N PHE A 89 0.64 45.01 -3.32
CA PHE A 89 -0.24 43.85 -3.13
C PHE A 89 0.57 42.55 -3.13
N SER A 90 0.25 41.64 -2.21
CA SER A 90 0.69 40.24 -2.24
C SER A 90 -0.52 39.31 -2.39
N PRO A 91 -0.43 38.22 -3.17
CA PRO A 91 -1.49 37.20 -3.23
C PRO A 91 -1.88 36.67 -1.84
N THR A 92 -0.94 36.58 -0.91
CA THR A 92 -1.17 36.18 0.49
C THR A 92 -2.18 37.06 1.22
N ASP A 93 -2.35 38.32 0.80
CA ASP A 93 -3.24 39.27 1.45
C ASP A 93 -4.73 38.90 1.24
N ILE A 94 -5.02 38.19 0.14
CA ILE A 94 -6.35 37.63 -0.17
C ILE A 94 -6.78 36.63 0.91
N ILE A 95 -5.84 35.78 1.37
CA ILE A 95 -6.07 34.75 2.39
C ILE A 95 -5.72 35.24 3.80
N SER A 96 -5.58 36.55 4.01
CA SER A 96 -5.28 37.10 5.33
C SER A 96 -6.43 36.87 6.32
N PRO A 97 -6.15 36.64 7.62
CA PRO A 97 -7.17 36.38 8.64
C PRO A 97 -8.38 37.34 8.66
N PRO A 98 -8.25 38.67 8.51
CA PRO A 98 -9.41 39.57 8.49
C PRO A 98 -10.27 39.45 7.22
N ILE A 99 -9.73 38.95 6.10
CA ILE A 99 -10.53 38.62 4.91
C ILE A 99 -11.24 37.28 5.13
N LEU A 100 -10.52 36.25 5.58
CA LEU A 100 -11.10 34.94 5.85
C LEU A 100 -12.21 34.99 6.91
N LEU A 101 -12.06 35.79 7.98
CA LEU A 101 -13.11 36.00 8.98
C LEU A 101 -14.38 36.62 8.37
N LYS A 102 -14.23 37.61 7.48
CA LYS A 102 -15.37 38.23 6.78
C LYS A 102 -16.07 37.23 5.86
N VAL A 103 -15.31 36.43 5.09
CA VAL A 103 -15.86 35.40 4.21
C VAL A 103 -16.59 34.32 5.01
N PHE A 104 -16.00 33.85 6.11
CA PHE A 104 -16.56 32.83 6.99
C PHE A 104 -17.89 33.28 7.63
N ALA A 105 -17.94 34.51 8.13
CA ALA A 105 -19.15 35.09 8.71
C ALA A 105 -20.23 35.37 7.65
N ALA A 106 -19.88 36.00 6.52
CA ALA A 106 -20.82 36.41 5.47
C ALA A 106 -21.48 35.23 4.72
N ASN A 107 -20.87 34.04 4.76
CA ASN A 107 -21.41 32.80 4.17
C ASN A 107 -21.90 31.80 5.23
N GLU A 108 -22.08 32.22 6.49
CA GLU A 108 -22.54 31.39 7.62
C GLU A 108 -21.75 30.09 7.85
N LEU A 109 -20.47 30.00 7.44
CA LEU A 109 -19.74 28.73 7.32
C LEU A 109 -19.57 27.97 8.66
N GLY A 110 -19.76 28.65 9.80
CA GLY A 110 -19.83 28.06 11.13
C GLY A 110 -20.91 26.97 11.32
N ARG A 111 -21.89 26.88 10.40
CA ARG A 111 -22.87 25.78 10.38
C ARG A 111 -22.35 24.48 9.72
N PHE A 112 -21.17 24.53 9.10
CA PHE A 112 -20.58 23.41 8.35
C PHE A 112 -19.16 23.04 8.82
N THR A 113 -18.38 24.00 9.31
CA THR A 113 -16.98 23.79 9.72
C THR A 113 -16.53 24.86 10.73
N THR A 114 -15.39 24.67 11.40
CA THR A 114 -14.84 25.71 12.30
C THR A 114 -14.04 26.75 11.51
N PHE A 115 -13.88 27.96 12.05
CA PHE A 115 -13.06 28.99 11.40
C PHE A 115 -11.60 28.54 11.23
N LYS A 116 -11.07 27.78 12.20
CA LYS A 116 -9.72 27.21 12.14
C LYS A 116 -9.58 26.30 10.92
N ASP A 117 -10.45 25.30 10.80
CA ASP A 117 -10.36 24.29 9.74
C ASP A 117 -10.62 24.93 8.36
N PHE A 118 -11.55 25.89 8.27
CA PHE A 118 -11.72 26.74 7.09
C PHE A 118 -10.43 27.49 6.73
N SER A 119 -9.82 28.21 7.67
CA SER A 119 -8.59 28.98 7.39
C SER A 119 -7.38 28.12 7.01
N GLN A 120 -7.37 26.85 7.42
CA GLN A 120 -6.33 25.89 7.05
C GLN A 120 -6.62 25.19 5.71
N SER A 121 -7.83 25.35 5.15
CA SER A 121 -8.25 24.75 3.87
C SER A 121 -8.07 25.66 2.64
N VAL A 122 -7.82 26.97 2.85
CA VAL A 122 -7.74 27.98 1.78
C VAL A 122 -6.29 28.39 1.53
N PHE A 123 -5.86 28.32 0.27
CA PHE A 123 -4.53 28.72 -0.20
C PHE A 123 -4.61 29.35 -1.60
N VAL A 124 -3.53 30.04 -2.02
CA VAL A 124 -3.39 30.77 -3.29
C VAL A 124 -1.97 30.64 -3.84
#